data_AF-K6BUV9-F1
#
_entry.id   AF-K6BUV9-F1
#
_cell.length_a   1.000
_cell.length_b   1.000
_cell.length_c   1.000
_cell.angle_alpha   90.00
_cell.angle_beta   90.00
_cell.angle_gamma   90.00
#
_symmetry.space_group_name_H-M   'P 1'
#
loop_
_entity.id
_entity.type
_entity.pdbx_description
1 polymer ?
#
loop_
_entity_poly.entity_id
_entity_poly.type
_entity_poly.pdbx_seq_one_letter_code
_entity_poly.pdbx_strand_id
1 'polypeptide(L)'
;MAAAPIIFLVIALAGTIAIAVKVGRSDKLGIDKAEEGIRDFDEDAHWKGGLIYFNRNDPSIFVEKQFGVGWTLNFGNPIGYLIILVPLVIILVISFM
;
A
#
# COMPACT_ATOMS: atom_id res chain seq x y z
N MET A 1 -17.56 4.41 29.66
CA MET A 1 -18.35 4.24 28.42
C MET A 1 -17.52 4.38 27.14
N ALA A 2 -16.48 5.23 27.07
CA ALA A 2 -15.63 5.37 25.88
C ALA A 2 -14.58 4.22 25.68
N ALA A 3 -14.28 3.42 26.71
CA ALA A 3 -13.25 2.38 26.61
C ALA A 3 -13.63 1.21 25.69
N ALA A 4 -14.89 0.76 25.73
CA ALA A 4 -15.38 -0.34 24.91
C ALA A 4 -15.25 -0.09 23.39
N PRO A 5 -15.69 1.06 22.83
CA PRO A 5 -15.50 1.32 21.41
C PRO A 5 -14.02 1.48 21.02
N ILE A 6 -13.19 2.08 21.88
CA ILE A 6 -11.74 2.23 21.60
C ILE A 6 -11.05 0.85 21.56
N ILE A 7 -11.32 -0.02 22.53
CA ILE A 7 -10.77 -1.38 22.58
C ILE A 7 -11.18 -2.17 21.33
N PHE A 8 -12.46 -2.09 20.94
CA PHE A 8 -12.95 -2.73 19.73
C PHE A 8 -12.21 -2.24 18.47
N LEU A 9 -12.04 -0.92 18.32
CA LEU A 9 -11.30 -0.33 17.19
C LEU A 9 -9.85 -0.81 17.15
N VAL A 10 -9.16 -0.86 18.29
CA VAL A 10 -7.78 -1.35 18.37
C VAL A 10 -7.68 -2.81 17.94
N ILE A 11 -8.60 -3.67 18.40
CA ILE A 11 -8.63 -5.09 18.02
C ILE A 11 -8.91 -5.25 16.52
N ALA A 12 -9.88 -4.51 15.99
CA ALA A 12 -10.22 -4.54 14.56
C ALA A 12 -9.04 -4.08 13.70
N LEU A 13 -8.36 -2.99 14.09
CA LEU A 13 -7.19 -2.49 13.39
C LEU A 13 -6.01 -3.48 13.47
N ALA A 14 -5.74 -4.06 14.63
CA ALA A 14 -4.68 -5.07 14.79
C ALA A 14 -4.96 -6.32 13.95
N GLY A 15 -6.21 -6.80 13.94
CA GLY A 15 -6.62 -7.96 13.16
C GLY A 15 -6.49 -7.73 11.65
N THR A 16 -6.89 -6.57 11.15
CA THR A 16 -6.75 -6.22 9.73
C THR A 16 -5.28 -6.11 9.31
N ILE A 17 -4.42 -5.47 10.13
CA ILE A 17 -2.97 -5.41 9.88
C ILE A 17 -2.37 -6.82 9.86
N ALA A 18 -2.73 -7.68 10.82
CA ALA A 18 -2.20 -9.04 10.90
C ALA A 18 -2.58 -9.88 9.66
N ILE A 19 -3.82 -9.78 9.19
CA ILE A 19 -4.27 -10.46 7.97
C ILE A 19 -3.54 -9.92 6.74
N ALA A 20 -3.45 -8.59 6.59
CA ALA A 20 -2.76 -7.96 5.47
C ALA A 20 -1.28 -8.39 5.38
N VAL A 21 -0.58 -8.43 6.51
CA VAL A 21 0.82 -8.90 6.57
C VAL A 21 0.93 -10.39 6.25
N LYS A 22 0.01 -11.23 6.76
CA LYS A 22 0.05 -12.67 6.51
C LYS A 22 -0.22 -13.00 5.04
N VAL A 23 -1.22 -12.37 4.43
CA VAL A 23 -1.55 -12.52 3.01
C VAL A 23 -0.39 -12.05 2.14
N GLY A 24 0.15 -10.85 2.39
CA GLY A 24 1.29 -10.32 1.62
C GLY A 24 2.58 -11.14 1.77
N ARG A 25 2.74 -11.96 2.81
CA ARG A 25 3.87 -12.88 2.96
C ARG A 25 3.67 -14.21 2.23
N SER A 26 2.43 -14.68 2.06
CA SER A 26 2.14 -15.90 1.29
C SER A 26 2.54 -15.74 -0.17
N ASP A 27 2.36 -14.55 -0.75
CA ASP A 27 2.72 -14.25 -2.13
C ASP A 27 4.23 -14.29 -2.34
N LYS A 28 5.05 -13.84 -1.36
CA LYS A 28 6.52 -13.93 -1.43
C LYS A 28 7.02 -15.37 -1.60
N LEU A 29 6.45 -16.33 -0.86
CA LEU A 29 6.83 -17.74 -0.94
C LEU A 29 6.48 -18.42 -2.28
N GLY A 30 5.43 -17.93 -2.96
CA GLY A 30 5.02 -18.41 -4.28
C GLY A 30 5.82 -17.77 -5.42
N ILE A 31 6.11 -16.47 -5.30
CA ILE A 31 6.81 -15.67 -6.31
C ILE A 31 8.32 -15.92 -6.28
N ASP A 32 8.96 -16.05 -5.11
CA ASP A 32 10.40 -16.34 -5.00
C ASP A 32 10.80 -17.65 -5.69
N LYS A 33 9.87 -18.62 -5.81
CA LYS A 33 10.08 -19.87 -6.56
C LYS A 33 9.91 -19.73 -8.07
N ALA A 34 9.22 -18.70 -8.56
CA ALA A 34 8.97 -18.46 -9.98
C ALA A 34 9.95 -17.44 -10.58
N GLU A 35 10.42 -16.47 -9.78
CA GLU A 35 11.23 -15.33 -10.22
C GLU A 35 12.75 -15.53 -10.12
N GLU A 36 13.26 -16.63 -9.58
CA GLU A 36 14.70 -16.95 -9.57
C GLU A 36 15.34 -16.92 -10.98
N GLY A 37 14.55 -16.89 -12.07
CA GLY A 37 15.03 -16.81 -13.44
C GLY A 37 15.00 -15.44 -14.14
N ILE A 38 14.26 -14.43 -13.65
CA ILE A 38 14.01 -13.17 -14.41
C ILE A 38 13.74 -11.96 -13.47
N ARG A 39 14.71 -11.54 -12.64
CA ARG A 39 14.59 -10.26 -11.90
C ARG A 39 15.53 -9.22 -12.49
N ASP A 40 14.97 -8.08 -12.91
CA ASP A 40 15.74 -6.90 -13.29
C ASP A 40 16.04 -6.09 -12.03
N PHE A 41 17.32 -5.99 -11.68
CA PHE A 41 17.78 -5.47 -10.39
C PHE A 41 17.45 -3.98 -10.19
N ASP A 42 17.21 -3.25 -11.29
CA ASP A 42 16.91 -1.81 -11.27
C ASP A 42 15.49 -1.48 -10.79
N GLU A 43 14.50 -2.37 -11.00
CA GLU A 43 13.12 -2.12 -10.58
C GLU A 43 12.95 -2.20 -9.05
N ASP A 44 13.67 -3.11 -8.40
CA ASP A 44 13.64 -3.33 -6.95
C ASP A 44 14.12 -2.09 -6.16
N ALA A 45 15.00 -1.26 -6.74
CA ALA A 45 15.57 -0.09 -6.08
C ALA A 45 14.50 0.96 -5.70
N HIS A 46 13.38 1.00 -6.43
CA HIS A 46 12.28 1.93 -6.20
C HIS A 46 11.23 1.42 -5.22
N TRP A 47 11.29 0.14 -4.84
CA TRP A 47 10.37 -0.49 -3.90
C TRP A 47 10.87 -0.40 -2.45
N LYS A 48 10.15 0.34 -1.61
CA LYS A 48 10.44 0.45 -0.17
C LYS A 48 9.61 -0.56 0.62
N GLY A 49 10.30 -1.50 1.26
CA GLY A 49 9.68 -2.53 2.09
C GLY A 49 8.75 -3.49 1.33
N GLY A 50 8.83 -3.51 -0.01
CA GLY A 50 7.99 -4.34 -0.88
C GLY A 50 6.52 -3.91 -0.99
N LEU A 51 6.18 -2.69 -0.55
CA LEU A 51 4.79 -2.20 -0.53
C LEU A 51 4.65 -0.81 -1.14
N ILE A 52 5.67 0.04 -0.97
CA ILE A 52 5.63 1.45 -1.36
C ILE A 52 6.55 1.62 -2.56
N TYR A 53 5.98 1.94 -3.71
CA TYR A 53 6.74 2.31 -4.89
C TYR A 53 7.04 3.81 -4.87
N PHE A 54 8.30 4.19 -5.11
CA PHE A 54 8.72 5.58 -5.14
C PHE A 54 9.73 5.83 -6.27
N ASN A 55 9.24 6.40 -7.37
CA ASN A 55 10.09 6.83 -8.48
C ASN A 55 9.61 8.19 -9.02
N ARG A 56 10.43 9.23 -8.90
CA ARG A 56 10.11 10.57 -9.41
C ARG A 56 10.29 10.70 -10.92
N ASN A 57 11.07 9.81 -11.53
CA ASN A 57 11.35 9.83 -12.95
C ASN A 57 10.30 9.03 -13.75
N ASP A 58 9.51 8.19 -13.07
CA ASP A 58 8.38 7.47 -13.66
C ASP A 58 7.11 8.35 -13.60
N PRO A 59 6.53 8.72 -14.75
CA PRO A 59 5.31 9.52 -14.81
C PRO A 59 4.04 8.72 -14.44
N SER A 60 4.13 7.40 -14.27
CA SER A 60 2.99 6.55 -13.91
C SER A 60 2.46 6.94 -12.53
N ILE A 61 1.13 6.97 -12.41
CA ILE A 61 0.44 7.25 -11.14
C ILE A 61 0.15 5.94 -10.41
N PHE A 62 -0.31 4.94 -11.16
CA PHE A 62 -0.55 3.58 -10.67
C PHE A 62 0.52 2.64 -11.25
N VAL A 63 1.06 1.80 -10.39
CA VAL A 63 2.11 0.83 -10.74
C VAL A 63 1.67 -0.52 -10.20
N GLU A 64 1.94 -1.61 -10.94
CA GLU A 64 1.63 -2.96 -10.47
C GLU A 64 2.40 -3.26 -9.18
N LYS A 65 1.76 -3.99 -8.26
CA LYS A 65 2.43 -4.37 -7.02
C LYS A 65 3.56 -5.36 -7.32
N GLN A 66 4.72 -5.15 -6.70
CA GLN A 66 5.84 -6.11 -6.72
C GLN A 66 5.42 -7.50 -6.23
N PHE A 67 4.45 -7.57 -5.32
CA PHE A 67 3.93 -8.83 -4.80
C PHE A 67 2.39 -8.85 -4.82
N GLY A 68 1.85 -10.00 -5.24
CA GLY A 68 0.40 -10.24 -5.30
C GLY A 68 -0.25 -9.62 -6.54
N VAL A 69 -1.57 -9.41 -6.47
CA VAL A 69 -2.37 -8.89 -7.60
C VAL A 69 -2.83 -7.46 -7.31
N GLY A 70 -2.75 -6.61 -8.33
CA GLY A 70 -3.32 -5.26 -8.36
C GLY A 70 -2.26 -4.16 -8.44
N TRP A 71 -2.71 -2.94 -8.18
CA TRP A 71 -1.89 -1.73 -8.34
C TRP A 71 -1.67 -1.02 -7.01
N THR A 72 -0.57 -0.28 -6.93
CA THR A 72 -0.23 0.69 -5.89
C THR A 72 -0.03 2.06 -6.53
N LEU A 73 0.05 3.11 -5.70
CA LEU A 73 0.41 4.44 -6.17
C LEU A 73 1.92 4.59 -6.25
N ASN A 74 2.40 5.32 -7.25
CA ASN A 74 3.74 5.86 -7.26
C ASN A 74 3.79 7.10 -6.37
N PHE A 75 4.38 6.96 -5.17
CA PHE A 75 4.53 8.06 -4.22
C PHE A 75 5.60 9.08 -4.65
N GLY A 76 6.36 8.81 -5.72
CA GLY A 76 7.21 9.78 -6.38
C GLY A 76 6.43 10.77 -7.26
N ASN A 77 5.17 10.48 -7.60
CA ASN A 77 4.36 11.29 -8.49
C ASN A 77 3.48 12.30 -7.72
N PRO A 78 3.57 13.61 -8.00
CA PRO A 78 2.75 14.64 -7.36
C PRO A 78 1.24 14.40 -7.45
N ILE A 79 0.76 13.81 -8.55
CA ILE A 79 -0.66 13.52 -8.79
C ILE A 79 -1.16 12.43 -7.83
N GLY A 80 -0.29 11.48 -7.44
CA GLY A 80 -0.63 10.46 -6.46
C GLY A 80 -1.08 11.05 -5.12
N TYR A 81 -0.50 12.18 -4.69
CA TYR A 81 -0.95 12.87 -3.48
C TYR A 81 -2.34 13.47 -3.64
N LEU A 82 -2.71 13.96 -4.82
CA LEU A 82 -4.06 14.50 -5.06
C LEU A 82 -5.12 13.40 -4.95
N ILE A 83 -4.83 12.20 -5.46
CA ILE A 83 -5.73 11.05 -5.37
C ILE A 83 -6.04 10.69 -3.91
N ILE A 84 -5.09 10.89 -3.00
CA ILE A 84 -5.29 10.62 -1.56
C ILE A 84 -5.90 11.83 -0.85
N LEU A 85 -5.35 13.03 -1.06
CA LEU A 85 -5.69 14.21 -0.26
C LEU A 85 -7.04 14.80 -0.63
N VAL A 86 -7.45 14.80 -1.91
CA VAL A 86 -8.72 15.41 -2.31
C VAL A 86 -9.92 14.70 -1.68
N PRO A 87 -10.06 13.37 -1.79
CA PRO A 87 -11.15 12.66 -1.10
C PRO A 87 -11.10 12.84 0.42
N LEU A 88 -9.89 12.82 1.01
CA LEU A 88 -9.71 13.02 2.45
C LEU A 88 -10.22 14.39 2.90
N VAL A 89 -9.83 15.47 2.21
CA VAL A 89 -10.29 16.83 2.50
C VAL A 89 -11.80 16.95 2.34
N ILE A 90 -12.38 16.37 1.28
CA ILE A 90 -13.84 16.37 1.07
C ILE A 90 -14.56 15.71 2.25
N ILE A 91 -14.10 14.53 2.68
CA ILE A 91 -14.67 13.81 3.82
C ILE A 91 -14.58 14.66 5.09
N LEU A 92 -13.43 15.30 5.35
CA LEU A 92 -13.25 16.15 6.52
C LEU A 92 -14.19 17.36 6.47
N VAL A 93 -14.27 18.06 5.35
CA VAL A 93 -15.17 19.21 5.18
C VAL A 93 -16.62 18.80 5.46
N ILE A 94 -17.09 17.71 4.85
CA ILE A 94 -18.45 17.20 5.08
C ILE A 94 -18.66 16.82 6.55
N SER A 95 -17.65 16.24 7.21
CA SER A 95 -17.77 15.80 8.61
C SER A 95 -17.85 16.95 9.62
N PHE A 96 -17.32 18.14 9.26
CA PHE A 96 -17.29 19.32 10.12
C PHE A 96 -18.35 20.38 9.76
N MET A 97 -19.10 20.18 8.69
CA MET A 97 -20.30 20.97 8.34
C MET A 97 -21.52 20.44 9.09
#